data_AF-A0AA35N2Y2-F1
#
_entry.id   AF-A0AA35N2Y2-F1
#
_cell.length_a   1.000
_cell.length_b   1.000
_cell.length_c   1.000
_cell.angle_alpha   90.00
_cell.angle_beta   90.00
_cell.angle_gamma   90.00
#
_symmetry.space_group_name_H-M   'P 1'
#
loop_
_entity.id
_entity.type
_entity.pdbx_description
1 polymer ?
#
loop_
_entity_poly.entity_id
_entity_poly.type
_entity_poly.pdbx_seq_one_letter_code
_entity_poly.pdbx_strand_id
1 'polypeptide(L)'
;MLPEITQFEETVTLVSDTGIQFMDFALRLGPDGEQTGKFVQLNNGMVPTRLLWSKEYKDFYEPEPDKVVQVEFDTSDESHFRLPMEDSLKLLDGIWLPIPVLRFTPPYRFDEGPNNWARMRLVKLAEPDVDGNTHRLTLGFDSRTMPVVTGAPYLAPNEDDVRSGVAFKLACSAREYGWFLTHTWIRDWLTEVYTEARAEWTRERLDRDLQGNRHLGHYLNLLSLLRRPVPAEQSSEKPKVEIPEIKVIANEANGVVKPIPVDLVLDVGNSRTCGILIEDHGQAGSGMRHNYVLALRDLSEPEKVYNQAFESRVEFTHAAFGKDHLSIKSGRHNAFQWPTIARVGGEASRLASRNRGTEGSTGLSSPKRYLWDEKAYGHGWRFNTAYVKTDKEPMAVAAPFANLINDRGQPLYLKPFDMPVFNPRYSRSNLMTFMLAEVVTQALSQINSPAQRSRQGHARVPRRAQQHYPDRAAWHAPG
;
A
#
# COMPACT_ATOMS: atom_id res chain seq x y z
N MET A 1 -6.97 -0.23 -15.84
CA MET A 1 -6.06 0.72 -16.53
C MET A 1 -4.98 1.16 -15.55
N LEU A 2 -3.85 1.70 -16.00
CA LEU A 2 -2.84 2.26 -15.09
C LEU A 2 -3.37 3.57 -14.47
N PRO A 3 -3.04 3.89 -13.20
CA PRO A 3 -3.22 5.21 -12.64
C PRO A 3 -2.49 6.27 -13.47
N GLU A 4 -3.11 7.44 -13.58
CA GLU A 4 -2.45 8.65 -14.07
C GLU A 4 -1.35 9.06 -13.08
N ILE A 5 -0.16 9.36 -13.59
CA ILE A 5 0.97 9.75 -12.75
C ILE A 5 0.79 11.21 -12.32
N THR A 6 0.69 11.42 -11.01
CA THR A 6 0.60 12.76 -10.43
C THR A 6 1.99 13.34 -10.25
N GLN A 7 2.21 14.56 -10.73
CA GLN A 7 3.39 15.34 -10.37
C GLN A 7 3.19 15.91 -8.96
N PHE A 8 3.90 15.34 -8.00
CA PHE A 8 3.83 15.76 -6.61
C PHE A 8 4.73 16.97 -6.34
N GLU A 9 4.30 17.85 -5.43
CA GLU A 9 5.17 18.87 -4.82
C GLU A 9 6.32 18.21 -4.04
N GLU A 10 7.37 18.97 -3.72
CA GLU A 10 8.49 18.50 -2.88
C GLU A 10 8.03 17.95 -1.53
N THR A 11 6.92 18.49 -1.00
CA THR A 11 6.27 18.02 0.23
C THR A 11 4.83 17.63 -0.07
N VAL A 12 4.47 16.39 0.24
CA VAL A 12 3.13 15.84 0.13
C VAL A 12 2.57 15.60 1.52
N THR A 13 1.26 15.82 1.69
CA THR A 13 0.57 15.48 2.94
C THR A 13 -0.19 14.16 2.81
N LEU A 14 -0.18 13.39 3.89
CA LEU A 14 -1.11 12.29 4.14
C LEU A 14 -2.07 12.70 5.26
N VAL A 15 -3.33 12.27 5.18
CA VAL A 15 -4.33 12.55 6.22
C VAL A 15 -4.34 11.40 7.21
N SER A 16 -4.18 11.68 8.50
CA SER A 16 -4.18 10.65 9.54
C SER A 16 -5.48 9.85 9.56
N ASP A 17 -5.38 8.56 9.86
CA ASP A 17 -6.52 7.67 10.10
C ASP A 17 -7.52 7.59 8.93
N THR A 18 -7.01 7.72 7.70
CA THR A 18 -7.80 7.56 6.46
C THR A 18 -7.53 6.23 5.76
N GLY A 19 -6.93 5.27 6.46
CA GLY A 19 -6.59 3.95 5.96
C GLY A 19 -5.29 3.93 5.15
N ILE A 20 -5.22 3.05 4.15
CA ILE A 20 -4.03 2.91 3.30
C ILE A 20 -4.13 3.93 2.16
N GLN A 21 -3.08 4.75 2.05
CA GLN A 21 -2.95 5.79 1.04
C GLN A 21 -1.90 5.37 0.01
N PHE A 22 -2.25 5.45 -1.26
CA PHE A 22 -1.38 5.04 -2.36
C PHE A 22 -0.78 6.25 -3.08
N MET A 23 0.50 6.13 -3.45
CA MET A 23 1.19 7.07 -4.32
C MET A 23 1.81 6.28 -5.48
N ASP A 24 1.44 6.65 -6.71
CA ASP A 24 1.89 5.95 -7.91
C ASP A 24 2.94 6.78 -8.66
N PHE A 25 3.99 6.10 -9.06
CA PHE A 25 5.10 6.64 -9.82
C PHE A 25 5.40 5.74 -11.02
N ALA A 26 6.09 6.31 -12.00
CA ALA A 26 6.55 5.62 -13.17
C ALA A 26 8.06 5.75 -13.29
N LEU A 27 8.71 4.73 -13.82
CA LEU A 27 10.13 4.78 -14.12
C LEU A 27 10.46 4.18 -15.48
N ARG A 28 11.40 4.84 -16.14
CA ARG A 28 12.01 4.41 -17.38
C ARG A 28 13.43 3.96 -17.09
N LEU A 29 13.68 2.67 -17.26
CA LEU A 29 15.03 2.11 -17.20
C LEU A 29 15.77 2.34 -18.53
N GLY A 30 17.09 2.43 -18.47
CA GLY A 30 17.93 2.62 -19.65
C GLY A 30 17.82 1.47 -20.66
N PRO A 31 18.05 1.72 -21.96
CA PRO A 31 17.99 0.69 -23.00
C PRO A 31 19.03 -0.42 -22.80
N ASP A 32 20.19 -0.08 -22.21
CA ASP A 32 21.27 -1.01 -21.88
C ASP A 32 21.15 -1.58 -20.45
N GLY A 33 20.02 -1.33 -19.79
CA GLY A 33 19.81 -1.66 -18.38
C GLY A 33 20.41 -0.64 -17.41
N GLU A 34 20.31 -0.95 -16.12
CA GLU A 34 20.89 -0.15 -15.05
C GLU A 34 22.18 -0.78 -14.52
N GLN A 35 23.02 0.05 -13.89
CA GLN A 35 24.30 -0.39 -13.36
C GLN A 35 24.17 -1.58 -12.40
N THR A 36 24.99 -2.62 -12.65
CA THR A 36 25.18 -3.74 -11.72
C THR A 36 25.57 -3.23 -10.34
N GLY A 37 24.80 -3.61 -9.33
CA GLY A 37 25.10 -3.28 -7.94
C GLY A 37 26.38 -3.97 -7.48
N LYS A 38 27.25 -3.19 -6.85
CA LYS A 38 28.44 -3.69 -6.16
C LYS A 38 28.25 -3.50 -4.66
N PHE A 39 28.54 -4.54 -3.89
CA PHE A 39 28.25 -4.57 -2.47
C PHE A 39 29.46 -4.98 -1.68
N VAL A 40 29.65 -4.31 -0.54
CA VAL A 40 30.68 -4.63 0.45
C VAL A 40 30.02 -4.82 1.80
N GLN A 41 30.53 -5.75 2.60
CA GLN A 41 30.04 -5.94 3.96
C GLN A 41 30.89 -5.13 4.96
N LEU A 42 30.45 -3.92 5.28
CA LEU A 42 31.10 -3.06 6.28
C LEU A 42 30.58 -3.39 7.70
N ASN A 43 31.39 -3.11 8.75
CA ASN A 43 31.01 -3.17 10.17
C ASN A 43 30.20 -4.42 10.60
N ASN A 44 30.89 -5.52 10.88
CA ASN A 44 30.37 -6.80 11.38
C ASN A 44 29.49 -7.61 10.41
N GLY A 45 29.35 -7.18 9.15
CA GLY A 45 28.71 -7.96 8.08
C GLY A 45 27.21 -8.17 8.24
N MET A 46 26.52 -7.38 9.07
CA MET A 46 25.08 -7.53 9.25
C MET A 46 24.27 -7.01 8.07
N VAL A 47 24.66 -5.87 7.50
CA VAL A 47 23.95 -5.23 6.38
C VAL A 47 24.99 -4.83 5.32
N PRO A 48 24.86 -5.28 4.06
CA PRO A 48 25.77 -4.86 3.01
C PRO A 48 25.55 -3.39 2.63
N THR A 49 26.61 -2.73 2.20
CA THR A 49 26.56 -1.40 1.62
C THR A 49 26.67 -1.49 0.10
N ARG A 50 25.70 -0.90 -0.61
CA ARG A 50 25.76 -0.75 -2.06
C ARG A 50 26.69 0.41 -2.41
N LEU A 51 27.79 0.11 -3.09
CA LEU A 51 28.72 1.13 -3.58
C LEU A 51 28.16 1.85 -4.81
N LEU A 52 28.59 3.09 -4.96
CA LEU A 52 28.34 3.93 -6.12
C LEU A 52 29.63 4.15 -6.91
N TRP A 53 29.49 4.50 -8.18
CA TRP A 53 30.63 4.80 -9.04
C TRP A 53 30.86 6.29 -9.15
N SER A 54 32.07 6.76 -8.83
CA SER A 54 32.45 8.16 -9.06
C SER A 54 33.08 8.30 -10.42
N LYS A 55 32.50 9.15 -11.27
CA LYS A 55 33.13 9.53 -12.55
C LYS A 55 34.40 10.35 -12.34
N GLU A 56 34.46 11.13 -11.27
CA GLU A 56 35.59 12.00 -10.93
C GLU A 56 36.80 11.19 -10.47
N TYR A 57 36.62 10.33 -9.47
CA TYR A 57 37.71 9.52 -8.91
C TYR A 57 37.98 8.23 -9.69
N LYS A 58 37.08 7.84 -10.61
CA LYS A 58 37.09 6.56 -11.32
C LYS A 58 37.20 5.37 -10.36
N ASP A 59 36.54 5.48 -9.22
CA ASP A 59 36.51 4.43 -8.21
C ASP A 59 35.13 4.35 -7.54
N PHE A 60 34.93 3.28 -6.77
CA PHE A 60 33.74 3.06 -5.99
C PHE A 60 33.80 3.80 -4.66
N TYR A 61 32.63 4.20 -4.18
CA TYR A 61 32.51 4.89 -2.91
C TYR A 61 31.19 4.60 -2.21
N GLU A 62 31.20 4.87 -0.90
CA GLU A 62 30.01 4.98 -0.08
C GLU A 62 29.68 6.47 0.12
N PRO A 63 28.46 6.92 -0.23
CA PRO A 63 28.02 8.28 0.03
C PRO A 63 27.63 8.45 1.50
N GLU A 64 28.31 9.36 2.21
CA GLU A 64 27.80 9.97 3.43
C GLU A 64 27.31 11.39 3.11
N PRO A 65 26.39 11.98 3.92
CA PRO A 65 25.80 13.28 3.61
C PRO A 65 26.82 14.40 3.31
N ASP A 66 27.97 14.37 3.99
CA ASP A 66 29.01 15.39 3.99
C ASP A 66 30.34 14.94 3.38
N LYS A 67 30.52 13.64 3.11
CA LYS A 67 31.77 13.11 2.55
C LYS A 67 31.54 11.91 1.63
N VAL A 68 32.51 11.70 0.75
CA VAL A 68 32.60 10.52 -0.10
C VAL A 68 33.70 9.63 0.45
N VAL A 69 33.38 8.40 0.85
CA VAL A 69 34.36 7.43 1.35
C VAL A 69 34.70 6.48 0.22
N GLN A 70 35.92 6.56 -0.30
CA GLN A 70 36.40 5.62 -1.34
C GLN A 70 36.51 4.22 -0.76
N VAL A 71 36.08 3.23 -1.55
CA VAL A 71 36.10 1.82 -1.17
C VAL A 71 36.62 1.01 -2.35
N GLU A 72 37.77 0.37 -2.15
CA GLU A 72 38.32 -0.55 -3.15
C GLU A 72 37.44 -1.79 -3.26
N PHE A 73 36.93 -2.05 -4.46
CA PHE A 73 36.14 -3.26 -4.72
C PHE A 73 37.04 -4.40 -5.18
N ASP A 74 37.42 -5.27 -4.24
CA ASP A 74 38.11 -6.53 -4.56
C ASP A 74 37.13 -7.64 -4.98
N THR A 75 37.41 -8.32 -6.10
CA THR A 75 36.69 -9.52 -6.55
C THR A 75 37.08 -10.80 -5.82
N SER A 76 38.24 -10.82 -5.18
CA SER A 76 38.77 -12.00 -4.48
C SER A 76 38.25 -12.13 -3.04
N ASP A 77 37.72 -11.04 -2.49
CA ASP A 77 37.13 -10.99 -1.15
C ASP A 77 35.68 -11.51 -1.18
N GLU A 78 35.39 -12.55 -0.38
CA GLU A 78 34.04 -13.13 -0.27
C GLU A 78 33.01 -12.17 0.35
N SER A 79 33.46 -11.16 1.09
CA SER A 79 32.63 -10.09 1.64
C SER A 79 32.17 -9.09 0.57
N HIS A 80 32.76 -9.15 -0.62
CA HIS A 80 32.43 -8.32 -1.77
C HIS A 80 31.65 -9.11 -2.82
N PHE A 81 30.55 -8.56 -3.31
CA PHE A 81 29.74 -9.25 -4.32
C PHE A 81 29.05 -8.30 -5.29
N ARG A 82 28.66 -8.86 -6.44
CA ARG A 82 27.92 -8.16 -7.50
C ARG A 82 26.54 -8.77 -7.67
N LEU A 83 25.54 -7.92 -7.90
CA LEU A 83 24.19 -8.33 -8.29
C LEU A 83 23.70 -7.44 -9.44
N PRO A 84 23.42 -8.02 -10.63
CA PRO A 84 22.78 -7.29 -11.73
C PRO A 84 21.45 -6.69 -11.28
N MET A 85 21.16 -5.45 -11.70
CA MET A 85 19.87 -4.82 -11.41
C MET A 85 18.71 -5.63 -11.99
N GLU A 86 18.88 -6.18 -13.19
CA GLU A 86 17.87 -6.98 -13.86
C GLU A 86 17.44 -8.21 -13.05
N ASP A 87 18.39 -8.88 -12.37
CA ASP A 87 18.09 -10.01 -11.50
C ASP A 87 17.28 -9.57 -10.28
N SER A 88 17.61 -8.42 -9.68
CA SER A 88 16.82 -7.83 -8.59
C SER A 88 15.40 -7.48 -9.02
N LEU A 89 15.26 -6.86 -10.20
CA LEU A 89 13.96 -6.48 -10.76
C LEU A 89 13.09 -7.70 -11.01
N LYS A 90 13.65 -8.77 -11.59
CA LYS A 90 12.92 -10.04 -11.81
C LYS A 90 12.53 -10.72 -10.51
N LEU A 91 13.45 -10.76 -9.53
CA LEU A 91 13.22 -11.46 -8.25
C LEU A 91 12.13 -10.80 -7.42
N LEU A 92 12.04 -9.46 -7.47
CA LEU A 92 11.17 -8.65 -6.62
C LEU A 92 9.95 -8.08 -7.38
N ASP A 93 9.72 -8.50 -8.63
CA ASP A 93 8.63 -8.02 -9.48
C ASP A 93 7.26 -8.32 -8.86
N GLY A 94 6.45 -7.28 -8.68
CA GLY A 94 5.09 -7.40 -8.20
C GLY A 94 4.94 -7.86 -6.74
N ILE A 95 5.99 -7.76 -5.93
CA ILE A 95 5.96 -8.11 -4.50
C ILE A 95 5.95 -6.83 -3.65
N TRP A 96 5.13 -6.80 -2.61
CA TRP A 96 5.17 -5.75 -1.59
C TRP A 96 6.38 -5.92 -0.67
N LEU A 97 7.11 -4.84 -0.43
CA LEU A 97 8.31 -4.80 0.41
C LEU A 97 8.22 -3.66 1.43
N PRO A 98 8.66 -3.85 2.69
CA PRO A 98 8.93 -2.74 3.61
C PRO A 98 9.87 -1.71 2.95
N ILE A 99 9.63 -0.42 3.17
CA ILE A 99 10.51 0.66 2.68
C ILE A 99 10.78 1.68 3.81
N PRO A 100 12.02 2.15 4.01
CA PRO A 100 12.41 2.97 5.15
C PRO A 100 12.06 4.44 4.92
N VAL A 101 10.77 4.77 4.99
CA VAL A 101 10.35 6.18 5.09
C VAL A 101 10.37 6.54 6.56
N LEU A 102 11.42 7.23 6.99
CA LEU A 102 11.71 7.49 8.40
C LEU A 102 11.50 8.97 8.73
N ARG A 103 11.29 9.27 10.01
CA ARG A 103 11.21 10.65 10.49
C ARG A 103 12.53 11.37 10.23
N PHE A 104 12.43 12.56 9.66
CA PHE A 104 13.55 13.36 9.22
C PHE A 104 13.59 14.69 9.98
N THR A 105 14.73 14.96 10.60
CA THR A 105 15.06 16.24 11.21
C THR A 105 16.14 16.92 10.36
N PRO A 106 15.84 18.05 9.72
CA PRO A 106 16.82 18.79 8.93
C PRO A 106 18.08 19.14 9.74
N PRO A 107 19.27 19.20 9.10
CA PRO A 107 19.49 19.04 7.66
C PRO A 107 19.74 17.60 7.19
N TYR A 108 20.17 16.66 8.05
CA TYR A 108 20.61 15.31 7.61
C TYR A 108 20.32 14.19 8.62
N ARG A 109 19.44 14.41 9.61
CA ARG A 109 19.20 13.42 10.66
C ARG A 109 17.93 12.62 10.36
N PHE A 110 18.07 11.31 10.31
CA PHE A 110 16.95 10.38 10.35
C PHE A 110 16.84 9.79 11.75
N ASP A 111 15.62 9.74 12.28
CA ASP A 111 15.35 9.02 13.52
C ASP A 111 15.08 7.54 13.23
N GLU A 112 15.21 6.72 14.27
CA GLU A 112 14.93 5.28 14.25
C GLU A 112 13.42 5.02 14.23
N GLY A 113 12.80 5.21 13.06
CA GLY A 113 11.40 4.91 12.79
C GLY A 113 10.64 6.04 12.12
N PRO A 114 9.35 5.84 11.80
CA PRO A 114 8.59 4.63 12.05
C PRO A 114 8.94 3.52 11.05
N ASN A 115 8.95 2.25 11.48
CA ASN A 115 9.45 1.15 10.64
C ASN A 115 8.37 0.25 10.00
N ASN A 116 7.09 0.36 10.36
CA ASN A 116 6.01 -0.50 9.84
C ASN A 116 4.78 0.31 9.39
N TRP A 117 5.00 1.29 8.51
CA TRP A 117 3.93 2.17 8.00
C TRP A 117 4.03 2.50 6.50
N ALA A 118 5.13 2.11 5.84
CA ALA A 118 5.34 2.33 4.40
C ALA A 118 5.73 1.01 3.71
N ARG A 119 5.19 0.79 2.50
CA ARG A 119 5.50 -0.33 1.61
C ARG A 119 5.77 0.17 0.19
N MET A 120 6.60 -0.55 -0.55
CA MET A 120 6.78 -0.35 -1.98
C MET A 120 6.44 -1.62 -2.75
N ARG A 121 5.93 -1.45 -3.98
CA ARG A 121 5.74 -2.52 -4.94
C ARG A 121 6.11 -2.01 -6.32
N LEU A 122 7.05 -2.69 -6.97
CA LEU A 122 7.53 -2.35 -8.30
C LEU A 122 7.08 -3.43 -9.29
N VAL A 123 6.48 -3.01 -10.39
CA VAL A 123 5.95 -3.93 -11.43
C VAL A 123 6.52 -3.57 -12.79
N LYS A 124 7.05 -4.55 -13.50
CA LYS A 124 7.37 -4.45 -14.92
C LYS A 124 6.10 -4.43 -15.76
N LEU A 125 5.99 -3.45 -16.64
CA LEU A 125 4.88 -3.38 -17.59
C LEU A 125 5.11 -4.37 -18.74
N ALA A 126 4.02 -4.97 -19.23
CA ALA A 126 4.07 -5.85 -20.40
C ALA A 126 4.56 -5.09 -21.65
N GLU A 127 4.10 -3.85 -21.79
CA GLU A 127 4.55 -2.89 -22.80
C GLU A 127 4.80 -1.55 -22.11
N PRO A 128 5.75 -0.73 -22.57
CA PRO A 128 5.93 0.62 -22.05
C PRO A 128 4.63 1.44 -22.12
N ASP A 129 4.42 2.32 -21.14
CA ASP A 129 3.25 3.21 -21.18
C ASP A 129 3.36 4.31 -22.26
N VAL A 130 2.35 5.17 -22.35
CA VAL A 130 2.30 6.27 -23.34
C VAL A 130 3.48 7.23 -23.23
N ASP A 131 4.07 7.34 -22.04
CA ASP A 131 5.25 8.16 -21.76
C ASP A 131 6.52 7.31 -21.78
N GLY A 132 6.50 6.11 -22.38
CA GLY A 132 7.63 5.19 -22.53
C GLY A 132 8.24 4.69 -21.21
N ASN A 133 7.51 4.75 -20.10
CA ASN A 133 7.94 4.16 -18.84
C ASN A 133 7.78 2.64 -18.90
N THR A 134 8.74 1.92 -18.35
CA THR A 134 8.78 0.45 -18.43
C THR A 134 8.27 -0.22 -17.16
N HIS A 135 8.18 0.52 -16.06
CA HIS A 135 7.73 0.00 -14.77
C HIS A 135 6.81 0.98 -14.05
N ARG A 136 6.01 0.44 -13.12
CA ARG A 136 5.17 1.18 -12.17
C ARG A 136 5.62 0.90 -10.75
N LEU A 137 5.86 1.97 -10.00
CA LEU A 137 6.15 1.91 -8.56
C LEU A 137 4.92 2.42 -7.82
N THR A 138 4.32 1.56 -6.99
CA THR A 138 3.27 1.97 -6.06
C THR A 138 3.85 1.97 -4.64
N LEU A 139 3.76 3.12 -3.97
CA LEU A 139 3.98 3.22 -2.54
C LEU A 139 2.64 3.14 -1.81
N GLY A 140 2.59 2.34 -0.74
CA GLY A 140 1.46 2.25 0.16
C GLY A 140 1.85 2.78 1.54
N PHE A 141 1.05 3.68 2.09
CA PHE A 141 1.24 4.24 3.43
C PHE A 141 0.04 3.91 4.32
N ASP A 142 0.26 3.24 5.43
CA ASP A 142 -0.76 3.08 6.47
C ASP A 142 -0.80 4.37 7.31
N SER A 143 -1.79 5.21 7.04
CA SER A 143 -1.96 6.54 7.66
C SER A 143 -2.46 6.50 9.10
N ARG A 144 -2.74 5.32 9.66
CA ARG A 144 -3.19 5.19 11.05
C ARG A 144 -2.09 5.65 12.00
N THR A 145 -2.46 6.54 12.90
CA THR A 145 -1.56 7.01 13.96
C THR A 145 -1.53 6.06 15.15
N MET A 146 -0.43 6.07 15.90
CA MET A 146 -0.29 5.29 17.13
C MET A 146 -0.03 6.21 18.33
N PRO A 147 -0.55 5.86 19.53
CA PRO A 147 -0.20 6.59 20.74
C PRO A 147 1.28 6.38 21.08
N VAL A 148 1.90 7.40 21.63
CA VAL A 148 3.28 7.31 22.14
C VAL A 148 3.25 6.58 23.48
N VAL A 149 3.91 5.43 23.56
CA VAL A 149 4.08 4.67 24.80
C VAL A 149 5.57 4.56 25.11
N THR A 150 5.99 5.03 26.28
CA THR A 150 7.40 5.01 26.70
C THR A 150 7.96 3.60 26.63
N GLY A 151 9.07 3.42 25.89
CA GLY A 151 9.73 2.13 25.71
C GLY A 151 9.09 1.23 24.65
N ALA A 152 7.98 1.62 24.03
CA ALA A 152 7.42 0.90 22.89
C ALA A 152 8.16 1.25 21.58
N PRO A 153 8.27 0.30 20.63
CA PRO A 153 8.86 0.58 19.33
C PRO A 153 8.10 1.66 18.55
N TYR A 154 8.83 2.48 17.79
CA TYR A 154 8.24 3.48 16.90
C TYR A 154 7.84 2.82 15.56
N LEU A 155 6.57 2.40 15.47
CA LEU A 155 6.08 1.55 14.36
C LEU A 155 5.25 2.32 13.30
N ALA A 156 4.63 3.43 13.71
CA ALA A 156 3.78 4.29 12.87
C ALA A 156 3.93 5.76 13.29
N PRO A 157 3.58 6.74 12.44
CA PRO A 157 3.43 8.12 12.86
C PRO A 157 2.52 8.24 14.09
N ASN A 158 2.81 9.19 14.97
CA ASN A 158 2.03 9.43 16.20
C ASN A 158 1.41 10.83 16.23
N GLU A 159 0.59 11.12 17.23
CA GLU A 159 -0.08 12.41 17.39
C GLU A 159 0.90 13.59 17.52
N ASP A 160 2.08 13.38 18.13
CA ASP A 160 3.10 14.42 18.27
C ASP A 160 3.75 14.75 16.93
N ASP A 161 3.96 13.74 16.08
CA ASP A 161 4.46 13.92 14.72
C ASP A 161 3.48 14.76 13.88
N VAL A 162 2.17 14.44 13.98
CA VAL A 162 1.10 15.18 13.30
C VAL A 162 1.02 16.62 13.79
N ARG A 163 1.00 16.83 15.11
CA ARG A 163 0.90 18.15 15.72
C ARG A 163 2.11 19.04 15.42
N SER A 164 3.30 18.44 15.39
CA SER A 164 4.55 19.17 15.14
C SER A 164 4.85 19.34 13.64
N GLY A 165 4.08 18.69 12.76
CA GLY A 165 4.27 18.78 11.31
C GLY A 165 5.63 18.26 10.84
N VAL A 166 6.13 17.19 11.48
CA VAL A 166 7.45 16.62 11.17
C VAL A 166 7.47 16.06 9.75
N ALA A 167 8.66 16.09 9.17
CA ALA A 167 8.95 15.52 7.87
C ALA A 167 9.24 14.02 8.00
N PHE A 168 8.78 13.24 7.03
CA PHE A 168 9.23 11.87 6.80
C PHE A 168 9.87 11.78 5.41
N LYS A 169 11.03 11.14 5.32
CA LYS A 169 11.78 10.99 4.07
C LYS A 169 12.22 9.56 3.86
N LEU A 170 12.38 9.18 2.59
CA LEU A 170 12.99 7.91 2.24
C LEU A 170 14.49 7.92 2.61
N ALA A 171 14.90 6.95 3.42
CA ALA A 171 16.30 6.68 3.75
C ALA A 171 16.93 5.78 2.68
N CYS A 172 18.03 6.23 2.06
CA CYS A 172 18.67 5.55 0.94
C CYS A 172 20.18 5.33 1.12
N SER A 173 20.81 5.89 2.15
CA SER A 173 22.22 5.62 2.48
C SER A 173 22.37 4.58 3.57
N ALA A 174 23.52 3.89 3.64
CA ALA A 174 23.73 2.78 4.57
C ALA A 174 23.62 3.21 6.04
N ARG A 175 24.05 4.44 6.35
CA ARG A 175 23.86 5.03 7.68
C ARG A 175 22.39 5.22 8.05
N GLU A 176 21.53 5.49 7.07
CA GLU A 176 20.11 5.76 7.28
C GLU A 176 19.27 4.48 7.32
N TYR A 177 19.45 3.58 6.34
CA TYR A 177 18.69 2.33 6.28
C TYR A 177 19.26 1.22 7.16
N GLY A 178 20.50 1.37 7.66
CA GLY A 178 21.20 0.32 8.41
C GLY A 178 20.39 -0.20 9.58
N TRP A 179 19.91 0.71 10.45
CA TRP A 179 19.02 0.38 11.57
C TRP A 179 17.73 -0.31 11.11
N PHE A 180 17.11 0.16 10.01
CA PHE A 180 15.89 -0.45 9.51
C PHE A 180 16.08 -1.93 9.15
N LEU A 181 17.21 -2.27 8.52
CA LEU A 181 17.55 -3.64 8.11
C LEU A 181 18.12 -4.53 9.24
N THR A 182 18.30 -4.04 10.47
CA THR A 182 18.60 -4.89 11.63
C THR A 182 17.36 -5.54 12.25
N HIS A 183 16.16 -5.05 11.94
CA HIS A 183 14.93 -5.60 12.48
C HIS A 183 14.68 -7.00 11.96
N THR A 184 14.52 -7.95 12.89
CA THR A 184 14.29 -9.37 12.59
C THR A 184 13.11 -9.57 11.65
N TRP A 185 11.98 -8.90 11.87
CA TRP A 185 10.79 -9.06 11.04
C TRP A 185 10.99 -8.60 9.58
N ILE A 186 11.85 -7.60 9.35
CA ILE A 186 12.21 -7.13 8.00
C ILE A 186 13.20 -8.09 7.35
N ARG A 187 14.19 -8.58 8.11
CA ARG A 187 15.15 -9.57 7.61
C ARG A 187 14.48 -10.88 7.25
N ASP A 188 13.62 -11.39 8.12
CA ASP A 188 12.78 -12.58 7.87
C ASP A 188 11.95 -12.38 6.60
N TRP A 189 11.40 -11.18 6.38
CA TRP A 189 10.62 -10.88 5.18
C TRP A 189 11.44 -11.01 3.91
N LEU A 190 12.60 -10.37 3.87
CA LEU A 190 13.49 -10.42 2.71
C LEU A 190 14.08 -11.82 2.51
N THR A 191 14.28 -12.57 3.60
CA THR A 191 14.73 -13.97 3.57
C THR A 191 13.67 -14.88 3.00
N GLU A 192 12.41 -14.73 3.41
CA GLU A 192 11.29 -15.55 2.91
C GLU A 192 11.00 -15.25 1.44
N VAL A 193 11.00 -13.97 1.04
CA VAL A 193 10.87 -13.57 -0.38
C VAL A 193 11.99 -14.20 -1.22
N TYR A 194 13.24 -14.14 -0.75
CA TYR A 194 14.37 -14.72 -1.46
C TYR A 194 14.27 -16.25 -1.55
N THR A 195 13.88 -16.90 -0.45
CA THR A 195 13.73 -18.36 -0.37
C THR A 195 12.63 -18.86 -1.32
N GLU A 196 11.48 -18.18 -1.36
CA GLU A 196 10.39 -18.52 -2.29
C GLU A 196 10.80 -18.35 -3.75
N ALA A 197 11.53 -17.28 -4.07
CA ALA A 197 12.04 -17.02 -5.41
C ALA A 197 13.13 -18.01 -5.87
N ARG A 198 13.72 -18.76 -4.92
CA ARG A 198 14.79 -19.75 -5.14
C ARG A 198 14.38 -21.14 -4.67
N ALA A 199 13.08 -21.46 -4.72
CA ALA A 199 12.54 -22.73 -4.24
C ALA A 199 13.16 -23.98 -4.92
N GLU A 200 13.74 -23.80 -6.10
CA GLU A 200 14.43 -24.84 -6.87
C GLU A 200 15.89 -25.07 -6.47
N TRP A 201 16.47 -24.21 -5.61
CA TRP A 201 17.88 -24.34 -5.18
C TRP A 201 18.05 -25.39 -4.08
N THR A 202 19.25 -25.97 -4.01
CA THR A 202 19.63 -26.78 -2.86
C THR A 202 19.75 -25.92 -1.61
N ARG A 203 19.50 -26.54 -0.44
CA ARG A 203 19.57 -25.85 0.84
C ARG A 203 20.96 -25.26 1.11
N GLU A 204 22.02 -25.99 0.77
CA GLU A 204 23.40 -25.55 0.98
C GLU A 204 23.74 -24.31 0.15
N ARG A 205 23.20 -24.21 -1.07
CA ARG A 205 23.39 -23.04 -1.93
C ARG A 205 22.61 -21.84 -1.39
N LEU A 206 21.36 -22.04 -1.00
CA LEU A 206 20.53 -21.00 -0.42
C LEU A 206 21.14 -20.45 0.87
N ASP A 207 21.56 -21.33 1.77
CA ASP A 207 22.15 -20.95 3.06
C ASP A 207 23.44 -20.13 2.87
N ARG A 208 24.29 -20.49 1.90
CA ARG A 208 25.48 -19.70 1.55
C ARG A 208 25.13 -18.28 1.08
N ASP A 209 24.12 -18.15 0.22
CA ASP A 209 23.67 -16.85 -0.30
C ASP A 209 23.03 -15.98 0.78
N LEU A 210 22.28 -16.60 1.70
CA LEU A 210 21.68 -15.92 2.85
C LEU A 210 22.76 -15.44 3.83
N GLN A 211 23.75 -16.28 4.15
CA GLN A 211 24.91 -15.91 4.96
C GLN A 211 25.71 -14.75 4.33
N GLY A 212 25.85 -14.75 3.00
CA GLY A 212 26.47 -13.66 2.25
C GLY A 212 25.59 -12.40 2.09
N ASN A 213 24.41 -12.34 2.71
CA ASN A 213 23.45 -11.24 2.62
C ASN A 213 23.03 -10.85 1.18
N ARG A 214 23.10 -11.77 0.22
CA ARG A 214 22.75 -11.48 -1.19
C ARG A 214 21.27 -11.05 -1.35
N HIS A 215 20.38 -11.62 -0.54
CA HIS A 215 18.98 -11.22 -0.45
C HIS A 215 18.80 -9.73 -0.11
N LEU A 216 19.61 -9.18 0.82
CA LEU A 216 19.60 -7.75 1.14
C LEU A 216 20.15 -6.91 -0.02
N GLY A 217 21.16 -7.40 -0.73
CA GLY A 217 21.69 -6.73 -1.90
C GLY A 217 20.64 -6.54 -3.01
N HIS A 218 19.76 -7.53 -3.22
CA HIS A 218 18.66 -7.38 -4.18
C HIS A 218 17.69 -6.25 -3.80
N TYR A 219 17.32 -6.17 -2.52
CA TYR A 219 16.49 -5.08 -1.99
C TYR A 219 17.16 -3.71 -2.14
N LEU A 220 18.45 -3.60 -1.79
CA LEU A 220 19.22 -2.36 -1.89
C LEU A 220 19.43 -1.89 -3.33
N ASN A 221 19.47 -2.81 -4.29
CA ASN A 221 19.44 -2.47 -5.71
C ASN A 221 18.16 -1.69 -6.05
N LEU A 222 16.97 -2.16 -5.62
CA LEU A 222 15.73 -1.41 -5.86
C LEU A 222 15.73 -0.05 -5.17
N LEU A 223 16.18 0.00 -3.91
CA LEU A 223 16.28 1.26 -3.15
C LEU A 223 17.18 2.29 -3.84
N SER A 224 18.23 1.83 -4.53
CA SER A 224 19.15 2.70 -5.27
C SER A 224 18.50 3.44 -6.45
N LEU A 225 17.38 2.93 -7.00
CA LEU A 225 16.62 3.62 -8.05
C LEU A 225 15.92 4.89 -7.54
N LEU A 226 15.66 4.95 -6.23
CA LEU A 226 14.94 6.04 -5.56
C LEU A 226 15.88 7.05 -4.88
N ARG A 227 17.18 6.74 -4.89
CA ARG A 227 18.19 7.51 -4.19
C ARG A 227 18.43 8.86 -4.84
N ARG A 228 18.36 9.93 -4.03
CA ARG A 228 18.86 11.25 -4.42
C ARG A 228 20.37 11.32 -4.19
N PRO A 229 21.15 11.96 -5.08
CA PRO A 229 22.52 12.29 -4.75
C PRO A 229 22.60 13.19 -3.52
N VAL A 230 23.61 12.96 -2.69
CA VAL A 230 23.99 13.80 -1.56
C VAL A 230 24.85 14.98 -2.03
N PRO A 231 24.87 16.11 -1.32
CA PRO A 231 25.68 17.28 -1.70
C PRO A 231 27.16 16.95 -1.94
N ALA A 232 27.72 16.02 -1.16
CA ALA A 232 29.12 15.60 -1.27
C ALA A 232 29.50 14.98 -2.63
N GLU A 233 28.53 14.43 -3.38
CA GLU A 233 28.79 13.86 -4.71
C GLU A 233 28.92 14.91 -5.81
N GLN A 234 28.47 16.15 -5.56
CA GLN A 234 28.43 17.23 -6.56
C GLN A 234 27.77 16.80 -7.89
N SER A 235 26.85 15.83 -7.83
CA SER A 235 26.18 15.25 -9.00
C SER A 235 24.88 15.98 -9.28
N SER A 236 24.60 16.21 -10.56
CA SER A 236 23.31 16.72 -11.05
C SER A 236 22.38 15.58 -11.53
N GLU A 237 22.78 14.33 -11.35
CA GLU A 237 21.98 13.17 -11.74
C GLU A 237 20.70 13.09 -10.92
N LYS A 238 19.56 12.90 -11.59
CA LYS A 238 18.27 12.78 -10.93
C LYS A 238 18.00 11.31 -10.54
N PRO A 239 17.31 11.04 -9.42
CA PRO A 239 16.81 9.70 -9.15
C PRO A 239 15.90 9.23 -10.30
N LYS A 240 15.77 7.91 -10.49
CA LYS A 240 14.81 7.37 -11.48
C LYS A 240 13.37 7.68 -11.09
N VAL A 241 13.11 7.76 -9.79
CA VAL A 241 11.87 8.27 -9.21
C VAL A 241 12.20 9.14 -8.02
N GLU A 242 11.72 10.38 -8.04
CA GLU A 242 11.82 11.26 -6.90
C GLU A 242 10.65 11.03 -5.93
N ILE A 243 10.96 10.50 -4.74
CA ILE A 243 9.97 10.35 -3.66
C ILE A 243 9.93 11.66 -2.85
N PRO A 244 8.77 12.33 -2.73
CA PRO A 244 8.67 13.59 -2.00
C PRO A 244 8.81 13.41 -0.49
N GLU A 245 9.07 14.51 0.22
CA GLU A 245 8.90 14.57 1.67
C GLU A 245 7.43 14.34 2.04
N ILE A 246 7.18 13.52 3.04
CA ILE A 246 5.83 13.22 3.51
C ILE A 246 5.59 13.93 4.84
N LYS A 247 4.44 14.57 4.99
CA LYS A 247 3.93 15.07 6.28
C LYS A 247 2.58 14.45 6.58
N VAL A 248 2.30 14.13 7.83
CA VAL A 248 0.98 13.66 8.24
C VAL A 248 0.21 14.82 8.85
N ILE A 249 -1.01 15.06 8.39
CA ILE A 249 -1.91 16.10 8.89
C ILE A 249 -3.11 15.48 9.58
N ALA A 250 -3.66 16.20 10.58
CA ALA A 250 -4.77 15.73 11.37
C ALA A 250 -6.08 15.65 10.55
N ASN A 251 -6.87 14.63 10.82
CA ASN A 251 -8.22 14.44 10.28
C ASN A 251 -9.29 14.95 11.25
N GLU A 252 -9.19 16.21 11.68
CA GLU A 252 -10.08 16.77 12.70
C GLU A 252 -11.18 17.62 12.11
N ALA A 253 -12.43 17.32 12.48
CA ALA A 253 -13.60 18.08 12.04
C ALA A 253 -13.61 19.53 12.56
N ASN A 254 -13.07 19.73 13.76
CA ASN A 254 -13.01 21.00 14.48
C ASN A 254 -11.57 21.54 14.58
N GLY A 255 -10.65 20.98 13.79
CA GLY A 255 -9.26 21.43 13.74
C GLY A 255 -9.14 22.82 13.11
N VAL A 256 -7.92 23.38 13.14
CA VAL A 256 -7.61 24.70 12.56
C VAL A 256 -7.95 24.76 11.06
N VAL A 257 -7.79 23.64 10.36
CA VAL A 257 -8.16 23.49 8.95
C VAL A 257 -9.44 22.67 8.87
N LYS A 258 -10.55 23.33 8.51
CA LYS A 258 -11.84 22.65 8.34
C LYS A 258 -11.77 21.68 7.13
N PRO A 259 -12.10 20.39 7.29
CA PRO A 259 -12.16 19.45 6.17
C PRO A 259 -13.20 19.85 5.13
N ILE A 260 -12.91 19.55 3.87
CA ILE A 260 -13.85 19.71 2.75
C ILE A 260 -14.86 18.55 2.79
N PRO A 261 -16.17 18.81 2.91
CA PRO A 261 -17.20 17.78 2.82
C PRO A 261 -17.25 17.18 1.41
N VAL A 262 -17.49 15.87 1.34
CA VAL A 262 -17.62 15.14 0.08
C VAL A 262 -18.88 14.28 0.11
N ASP A 263 -19.74 14.45 -0.89
CA ASP A 263 -20.89 13.59 -1.13
C ASP A 263 -20.51 12.43 -2.05
N LEU A 264 -20.99 11.23 -1.73
CA LEU A 264 -20.91 10.05 -2.60
C LEU A 264 -22.30 9.76 -3.15
N VAL A 265 -22.47 9.94 -4.46
CA VAL A 265 -23.70 9.57 -5.19
C VAL A 265 -23.45 8.25 -5.89
N LEU A 266 -24.25 7.22 -5.56
CA LEU A 266 -24.15 5.88 -6.16
C LEU A 266 -25.42 5.55 -6.95
N ASP A 267 -25.25 5.16 -8.21
CA ASP A 267 -26.28 4.45 -8.97
C ASP A 267 -25.95 2.96 -8.99
N VAL A 268 -26.67 2.20 -8.16
CA VAL A 268 -26.51 0.75 -8.06
C VAL A 268 -27.50 0.05 -8.98
N GLY A 269 -27.04 -0.35 -10.16
CA GLY A 269 -27.77 -1.22 -11.07
C GLY A 269 -27.58 -2.71 -10.77
N ASN A 270 -28.42 -3.54 -11.40
CA ASN A 270 -28.29 -5.00 -11.30
C ASN A 270 -27.00 -5.50 -11.97
N SER A 271 -26.65 -4.95 -13.13
CA SER A 271 -25.48 -5.39 -13.92
C SER A 271 -24.28 -4.48 -13.73
N ARG A 272 -24.51 -3.17 -13.66
CA ARG A 272 -23.48 -2.15 -13.55
C ARG A 272 -23.82 -1.18 -12.42
N THR A 273 -22.79 -0.74 -11.70
CA THR A 273 -22.85 0.32 -10.71
C THR A 273 -21.88 1.43 -11.12
N CYS A 274 -22.22 2.67 -10.83
CA CYS A 274 -21.31 3.80 -10.95
C CYS A 274 -21.42 4.71 -9.72
N GLY A 275 -20.39 5.51 -9.50
CA GLY A 275 -20.32 6.44 -8.39
C GLY A 275 -19.68 7.75 -8.78
N ILE A 276 -20.17 8.85 -8.23
CA ILE A 276 -19.61 10.19 -8.38
C ILE A 276 -19.37 10.74 -6.97
N LEU A 277 -18.22 11.40 -6.80
CA LEU A 277 -17.83 12.12 -5.61
C LEU A 277 -17.92 13.62 -5.90
N ILE A 278 -18.47 14.38 -4.95
CA ILE A 278 -18.74 15.82 -5.11
C ILE A 278 -18.17 16.57 -3.91
N GLU A 279 -17.17 17.42 -4.12
CA GLU A 279 -16.58 18.27 -3.06
C GLU A 279 -17.38 19.57 -2.86
N ASP A 280 -17.71 19.90 -1.61
CA ASP A 280 -18.33 21.17 -1.24
C ASP A 280 -17.29 22.17 -0.72
N HIS A 281 -16.94 23.15 -1.55
CA HIS A 281 -16.02 24.23 -1.21
C HIS A 281 -16.71 25.47 -0.60
N GLY A 282 -18.02 25.40 -0.32
CA GLY A 282 -18.78 26.47 0.33
C GLY A 282 -19.06 27.70 -0.55
N GLN A 283 -18.70 27.69 -1.83
CA GLN A 283 -19.07 28.75 -2.77
C GLN A 283 -20.43 28.43 -3.39
N ALA A 284 -21.38 29.37 -3.32
CA ALA A 284 -22.73 29.18 -3.87
C ALA A 284 -22.67 28.75 -5.35
N GLY A 285 -23.19 27.55 -5.65
CA GLY A 285 -23.20 26.97 -6.99
C GLY A 285 -21.91 26.26 -7.44
N SER A 286 -20.91 26.06 -6.57
CA SER A 286 -19.68 25.31 -6.90
C SER A 286 -19.81 23.79 -6.76
N GLY A 287 -20.85 23.28 -6.10
CA GLY A 287 -21.00 21.85 -5.80
C GLY A 287 -20.88 20.96 -7.05
N MET A 288 -21.52 21.30 -8.17
CA MET A 288 -21.34 20.52 -9.40
C MET A 288 -20.01 20.76 -10.14
N ARG A 289 -19.21 21.77 -9.79
CA ARG A 289 -17.96 22.07 -10.49
C ARG A 289 -16.81 21.18 -10.03
N HIS A 290 -16.84 20.71 -8.79
CA HIS A 290 -15.81 19.89 -8.18
C HIS A 290 -16.29 18.45 -8.00
N ASN A 291 -16.68 17.83 -9.12
CA ASN A 291 -17.10 16.42 -9.15
C ASN A 291 -16.06 15.55 -9.87
N TYR A 292 -15.98 14.29 -9.47
CA TYR A 292 -15.14 13.29 -10.12
C TYR A 292 -15.70 11.88 -9.93
N VAL A 293 -15.33 10.98 -10.84
CA VAL A 293 -15.81 9.60 -10.83
C VAL A 293 -15.15 8.81 -9.71
N LEU A 294 -15.92 7.94 -9.05
CA LEU A 294 -15.40 6.92 -8.14
C LEU A 294 -14.48 5.97 -8.93
N ALA A 295 -13.22 5.93 -8.53
CA ALA A 295 -12.22 5.02 -9.09
C ALA A 295 -11.92 3.91 -8.08
N LEU A 296 -12.09 2.66 -8.50
CA LEU A 296 -11.78 1.48 -7.69
C LEU A 296 -10.32 1.08 -7.95
N ARG A 297 -9.50 1.00 -6.90
CA ARG A 297 -8.16 0.42 -7.00
C ARG A 297 -8.25 -1.09 -6.86
N ASP A 298 -7.58 -1.80 -7.76
CA ASP A 298 -7.42 -3.25 -7.68
C ASP A 298 -6.42 -3.59 -6.57
N LEU A 299 -6.86 -4.18 -5.46
CA LEU A 299 -5.97 -4.42 -4.32
C LEU A 299 -5.05 -5.64 -4.54
N SER A 300 -5.42 -6.53 -5.46
CA SER A 300 -4.57 -7.64 -5.89
C SER A 300 -3.48 -7.18 -6.87
N GLU A 301 -3.78 -6.17 -7.69
CA GLU A 301 -2.88 -5.57 -8.69
C GLU A 301 -2.88 -4.03 -8.56
N PRO A 302 -2.28 -3.47 -7.49
CA PRO A 302 -2.40 -2.04 -7.11
C PRO A 302 -1.97 -1.02 -8.17
N GLU A 303 -1.17 -1.44 -9.16
CA GLU A 303 -0.84 -0.66 -10.34
C GLU A 303 -2.02 -0.49 -11.32
N LYS A 304 -3.20 -1.03 -10.99
CA LYS A 304 -4.43 -0.93 -11.79
C LYS A 304 -5.55 -0.23 -11.02
N VAL A 305 -6.24 0.66 -11.72
CA VAL A 305 -7.47 1.33 -11.28
C VAL A 305 -8.57 1.18 -12.33
N TYR A 306 -9.82 1.30 -11.89
CA TYR A 306 -11.02 1.24 -12.71
C TYR A 306 -11.91 2.46 -12.43
N ASN A 307 -12.05 3.35 -13.41
CA ASN A 307 -12.84 4.61 -13.30
C ASN A 307 -14.10 4.60 -14.17
N GLN A 308 -14.53 3.42 -14.63
CA GLN A 308 -15.73 3.22 -15.44
C GLN A 308 -16.83 2.59 -14.60
N ALA A 309 -18.06 2.57 -15.13
CA ALA A 309 -19.14 1.79 -14.53
C ALA A 309 -18.70 0.31 -14.38
N PHE A 310 -18.78 -0.21 -13.17
CA PHE A 310 -18.21 -1.50 -12.80
C PHE A 310 -19.30 -2.56 -12.63
N GLU A 311 -18.95 -3.84 -12.82
CA GLU A 311 -19.89 -4.95 -12.64
C GLU A 311 -20.36 -4.99 -11.18
N SER A 312 -21.67 -5.13 -10.97
CA SER A 312 -22.27 -5.31 -9.65
C SER A 312 -21.99 -6.73 -9.15
N ARG A 313 -20.75 -7.01 -8.77
CA ARG A 313 -20.28 -8.31 -8.30
C ARG A 313 -19.48 -8.14 -7.00
N VAL A 314 -19.60 -9.14 -6.14
CA VAL A 314 -18.77 -9.31 -4.95
C VAL A 314 -17.98 -10.59 -5.06
N GLU A 315 -16.68 -10.54 -4.78
CA GLU A 315 -15.87 -11.72 -4.48
C GLU A 315 -15.19 -11.53 -3.11
N PHE A 316 -15.20 -12.56 -2.28
CA PHE A 316 -14.50 -12.58 -1.01
C PHE A 316 -13.01 -12.77 -1.25
N THR A 317 -12.19 -11.82 -0.82
CA THR A 317 -10.73 -11.90 -0.94
C THR A 317 -10.08 -11.07 0.15
N HIS A 318 -9.05 -11.61 0.79
CA HIS A 318 -8.23 -10.86 1.72
C HIS A 318 -7.29 -9.93 0.95
N ALA A 319 -7.33 -8.63 1.23
CA ALA A 319 -6.33 -7.71 0.68
C ALA A 319 -5.02 -7.92 1.43
N ALA A 320 -3.94 -8.17 0.70
CA ALA A 320 -2.62 -8.43 1.29
C ALA A 320 -1.62 -7.39 0.79
N PHE A 321 -0.88 -6.78 1.71
CA PHE A 321 0.19 -5.82 1.42
C PHE A 321 1.56 -6.42 1.72
N GLY A 322 1.68 -7.73 1.42
CA GLY A 322 2.87 -8.53 1.60
C GLY A 322 2.69 -9.67 2.62
N LYS A 323 3.73 -9.92 3.44
CA LYS A 323 3.81 -11.02 4.40
C LYS A 323 3.32 -10.61 5.78
N ASP A 324 2.01 -10.61 5.98
CA ASP A 324 1.36 -10.17 7.22
C ASP A 324 1.85 -10.93 8.46
N HIS A 325 2.12 -12.24 8.33
CA HIS A 325 2.66 -13.08 9.41
C HIS A 325 4.04 -12.62 9.90
N LEU A 326 4.81 -11.94 9.06
CA LEU A 326 6.07 -11.32 9.42
C LEU A 326 5.86 -9.88 9.90
N SER A 327 4.95 -9.12 9.27
CA SER A 327 4.63 -7.75 9.73
C SER A 327 4.18 -7.73 11.19
N ILE A 328 3.38 -8.71 11.61
CA ILE A 328 2.90 -8.83 12.99
C ILE A 328 4.05 -8.98 14.00
N LYS A 329 5.18 -9.59 13.61
CA LYS A 329 6.37 -9.73 14.49
C LYS A 329 7.01 -8.38 14.86
N SER A 330 6.65 -7.28 14.18
CA SER A 330 7.04 -5.92 14.60
C SER A 330 6.37 -5.48 15.91
N GLY A 331 5.29 -6.15 16.34
CA GLY A 331 4.41 -5.72 17.43
C GLY A 331 3.20 -4.91 16.98
N ARG A 332 3.12 -4.48 15.71
CA ARG A 332 1.95 -3.79 15.14
C ARG A 332 1.03 -4.79 14.44
N HIS A 333 0.03 -5.29 15.17
CA HIS A 333 -0.91 -6.31 14.68
C HIS A 333 -1.89 -5.83 13.60
N ASN A 334 -2.09 -4.52 13.47
CA ASN A 334 -3.08 -3.91 12.58
C ASN A 334 -2.44 -3.14 11.42
N ALA A 335 -1.15 -3.34 11.15
CA ALA A 335 -0.44 -2.69 10.05
C ALA A 335 -1.05 -3.10 8.69
N PHE A 336 -1.29 -2.13 7.80
CA PHE A 336 -1.78 -2.36 6.44
C PHE A 336 -3.09 -3.17 6.36
N GLN A 337 -3.96 -3.02 7.36
CA GLN A 337 -5.25 -3.70 7.37
C GLN A 337 -6.27 -2.97 6.49
N TRP A 338 -6.69 -3.60 5.39
CA TRP A 338 -7.87 -3.15 4.64
C TRP A 338 -9.15 -3.57 5.39
N PRO A 339 -10.13 -2.69 5.60
CA PRO A 339 -11.21 -2.94 6.54
C PRO A 339 -12.26 -3.94 6.05
N THR A 340 -12.31 -4.24 4.75
CA THR A 340 -13.30 -5.15 4.15
C THR A 340 -12.67 -6.45 3.66
N ILE A 341 -13.52 -7.47 3.57
CA ILE A 341 -13.16 -8.80 3.07
C ILE A 341 -13.72 -9.09 1.68
N ALA A 342 -14.29 -8.08 1.02
CA ALA A 342 -14.96 -8.17 -0.27
C ALA A 342 -14.30 -7.26 -1.30
N ARG A 343 -14.15 -7.74 -2.54
CA ARG A 343 -13.76 -6.95 -3.71
C ARG A 343 -14.95 -6.76 -4.63
N VAL A 344 -14.96 -5.67 -5.38
CA VAL A 344 -16.05 -5.30 -6.30
C VAL A 344 -15.52 -4.91 -7.67
N GLY A 345 -16.39 -4.89 -8.68
CA GLY A 345 -16.05 -4.41 -10.01
C GLY A 345 -15.01 -5.26 -10.73
N GLY A 346 -14.08 -4.61 -11.45
CA GLY A 346 -13.11 -5.29 -12.33
C GLY A 346 -12.22 -6.31 -11.61
N GLU A 347 -11.79 -6.00 -10.38
CA GLU A 347 -11.04 -6.93 -9.53
C GLU A 347 -11.87 -8.18 -9.22
N ALA A 348 -13.13 -8.00 -8.79
CA ALA A 348 -14.02 -9.12 -8.48
C ALA A 348 -14.30 -9.98 -9.73
N SER A 349 -14.57 -9.37 -10.89
CA SER A 349 -14.78 -10.11 -12.14
C SER A 349 -13.55 -10.92 -12.54
N ARG A 350 -12.35 -10.35 -12.39
CA ARG A 350 -11.07 -11.04 -12.66
C ARG A 350 -10.87 -12.21 -11.70
N LEU A 351 -11.06 -12.01 -10.40
CA LEU A 351 -10.95 -13.05 -9.37
C LEU A 351 -11.94 -14.20 -9.62
N ALA A 352 -13.19 -13.87 -9.91
CA ALA A 352 -14.24 -14.85 -10.23
C ALA A 352 -13.85 -15.71 -11.45
N SER A 353 -13.30 -15.09 -12.51
CA SER A 353 -12.89 -15.79 -13.74
C SER A 353 -11.73 -16.76 -13.55
N ARG A 354 -10.94 -16.59 -12.48
CA ARG A 354 -9.77 -17.42 -12.16
C ARG A 354 -10.04 -18.48 -11.10
N ASN A 355 -11.24 -18.51 -10.53
CA ASN A 355 -11.59 -19.50 -9.53
C ASN A 355 -11.57 -20.92 -10.15
N ARG A 356 -10.92 -21.86 -9.47
CA ARG A 356 -10.88 -23.28 -9.81
C ARG A 356 -11.30 -24.08 -8.59
N GLY A 357 -12.48 -24.71 -8.64
CA GLY A 357 -12.88 -25.74 -7.67
C GLY A 357 -13.95 -25.35 -6.65
N THR A 358 -14.32 -24.07 -6.50
CA THR A 358 -15.44 -23.63 -5.64
C THR A 358 -16.48 -22.81 -6.36
N GLU A 359 -17.08 -23.43 -7.38
CA GLU A 359 -18.19 -22.89 -8.13
C GLU A 359 -19.29 -22.35 -7.19
N GLY A 360 -19.35 -21.02 -7.06
CA GLY A 360 -20.44 -20.30 -6.39
C GLY A 360 -20.30 -20.00 -4.90
N SER A 361 -19.21 -20.35 -4.21
CA SER A 361 -19.01 -20.06 -2.77
C SER A 361 -17.97 -18.99 -2.45
N THR A 362 -17.39 -18.34 -3.46
CA THR A 362 -16.41 -17.26 -3.28
C THR A 362 -17.01 -15.87 -3.51
N GLY A 363 -18.23 -15.77 -4.03
CA GLY A 363 -18.81 -14.48 -4.40
C GLY A 363 -20.21 -14.58 -4.99
N LEU A 364 -20.79 -13.43 -5.29
CA LEU A 364 -22.14 -13.29 -5.84
C LEU A 364 -22.20 -12.18 -6.89
N SER A 365 -22.81 -12.51 -8.03
CA SER A 365 -23.18 -11.50 -9.04
C SER A 365 -24.55 -10.91 -8.72
N SER A 366 -24.69 -9.61 -9.01
CA SER A 366 -25.91 -8.82 -8.81
C SER A 366 -26.55 -8.97 -7.42
N PRO A 367 -25.85 -8.66 -6.29
CA PRO A 367 -26.43 -8.77 -4.94
C PRO A 367 -27.79 -8.09 -4.77
N LYS A 368 -28.05 -7.00 -5.50
CA LYS A 368 -29.34 -6.30 -5.56
C LYS A 368 -30.53 -7.22 -5.94
N ARG A 369 -30.31 -8.28 -6.72
CA ARG A 369 -31.37 -9.25 -7.09
C ARG A 369 -31.78 -10.18 -5.94
N TYR A 370 -30.97 -10.25 -4.89
CA TYR A 370 -31.13 -11.17 -3.77
C TYR A 370 -31.48 -10.45 -2.46
N LEU A 371 -31.93 -9.19 -2.52
CA LEU A 371 -32.36 -8.45 -1.33
C LEU A 371 -33.48 -9.16 -0.54
N TRP A 372 -34.28 -9.99 -1.21
CA TRP A 372 -35.33 -10.81 -0.59
C TRP A 372 -34.81 -12.12 0.05
N ASP A 373 -33.58 -12.54 -0.22
CA ASP A 373 -33.01 -13.79 0.28
C ASP A 373 -32.23 -13.55 1.58
N GLU A 374 -32.96 -13.61 2.69
CA GLU A 374 -32.43 -13.46 4.06
C GLU A 374 -31.95 -14.78 4.67
N LYS A 375 -32.03 -15.90 3.94
CA LYS A 375 -31.65 -17.21 4.47
C LYS A 375 -30.14 -17.31 4.61
N ALA A 376 -29.71 -18.04 5.64
CA ALA A 376 -28.30 -18.37 5.82
C ALA A 376 -27.79 -19.23 4.65
N TYR A 377 -26.65 -18.87 4.06
CA TYR A 377 -26.08 -19.65 2.96
C TYR A 377 -25.42 -20.92 3.50
N GLY A 378 -26.06 -22.07 3.25
CA GLY A 378 -25.72 -23.34 3.91
C GLY A 378 -24.30 -23.88 3.63
N HIS A 379 -23.75 -23.64 2.45
CA HIS A 379 -22.40 -24.10 2.07
C HIS A 379 -21.28 -23.31 2.75
N GLY A 380 -21.59 -22.10 3.24
CA GLY A 380 -20.61 -21.16 3.78
C GLY A 380 -19.77 -20.49 2.70
N TRP A 381 -19.35 -19.26 2.96
CA TRP A 381 -18.52 -18.47 2.06
C TRP A 381 -17.04 -18.73 2.27
N ARG A 382 -16.28 -18.75 1.17
CA ARG A 382 -14.83 -18.98 1.12
C ARG A 382 -14.12 -17.78 0.53
N PHE A 383 -12.87 -17.56 0.94
CA PHE A 383 -12.01 -16.63 0.23
C PHE A 383 -11.59 -17.23 -1.11
N ASN A 384 -11.60 -16.40 -2.14
CA ASN A 384 -10.99 -16.70 -3.41
C ASN A 384 -9.46 -16.77 -3.23
N THR A 385 -8.86 -17.88 -3.66
CA THR A 385 -7.43 -18.17 -3.51
C THR A 385 -6.66 -18.12 -4.83
N ALA A 386 -7.21 -17.48 -5.88
CA ALA A 386 -6.57 -17.42 -7.20
C ALA A 386 -5.12 -16.90 -7.20
N TYR A 387 -4.71 -16.16 -6.16
CA TYR A 387 -3.37 -15.61 -5.99
C TYR A 387 -2.62 -16.15 -4.76
N VAL A 388 -3.25 -17.01 -3.95
CA VAL A 388 -2.65 -17.58 -2.73
C VAL A 388 -2.75 -19.10 -2.82
N LYS A 389 -1.61 -19.79 -2.94
CA LYS A 389 -1.57 -21.26 -2.93
C LYS A 389 -1.81 -21.75 -1.51
N THR A 390 -3.03 -22.19 -1.20
CA THR A 390 -3.36 -22.87 0.06
C THR A 390 -3.89 -24.27 -0.21
N ASP A 391 -3.58 -25.24 0.66
CA ASP A 391 -4.05 -26.63 0.53
C ASP A 391 -5.57 -26.77 0.68
N LYS A 392 -6.21 -25.79 1.35
CA LYS A 392 -7.66 -25.66 1.48
C LYS A 392 -8.04 -24.19 1.35
N GLU A 393 -9.19 -23.94 0.76
CA GLU A 393 -9.74 -22.58 0.72
C GLU A 393 -10.19 -22.12 2.10
N PRO A 394 -9.66 -21.00 2.61
CA PRO A 394 -10.04 -20.50 3.92
C PRO A 394 -11.48 -19.97 3.92
N MET A 395 -12.15 -20.09 5.06
CA MET A 395 -13.47 -19.50 5.28
C MET A 395 -13.37 -17.97 5.11
N ALA A 396 -14.40 -17.33 4.55
CA ALA A 396 -14.46 -15.88 4.35
C ALA A 396 -14.67 -15.11 5.68
N VAL A 397 -13.73 -15.28 6.61
CA VAL A 397 -13.73 -14.70 7.96
C VAL A 397 -12.38 -14.05 8.17
N ALA A 398 -12.35 -12.72 8.24
CA ALA A 398 -11.14 -11.99 8.59
C ALA A 398 -11.48 -10.70 9.35
N ALA A 399 -10.63 -10.38 10.33
CA ALA A 399 -10.68 -9.11 11.04
C ALA A 399 -10.23 -7.96 10.10
N PRO A 400 -10.78 -6.74 10.26
CA PRO A 400 -11.69 -6.34 11.33
C PRO A 400 -13.16 -6.59 10.97
N PHE A 401 -13.47 -6.81 9.69
CA PHE A 401 -14.85 -6.88 9.20
C PHE A 401 -15.68 -7.94 9.92
N ALA A 402 -15.13 -9.16 10.07
CA ALA A 402 -15.82 -10.27 10.73
C ALA A 402 -16.14 -10.02 12.22
N ASN A 403 -15.44 -9.06 12.86
CA ASN A 403 -15.72 -8.67 14.23
C ASN A 403 -16.91 -7.70 14.36
N LEU A 404 -17.42 -7.19 13.23
CA LEU A 404 -18.48 -6.19 13.18
C LEU A 404 -19.82 -6.75 12.70
N ILE A 405 -19.84 -8.02 12.28
CA ILE A 405 -21.02 -8.70 11.73
C ILE A 405 -21.22 -10.07 12.39
N ASN A 406 -22.45 -10.58 12.37
CA ASN A 406 -22.76 -11.96 12.77
C ASN A 406 -22.61 -12.96 11.62
N ASP A 407 -22.82 -14.26 11.88
CA ASP A 407 -22.76 -15.36 10.89
C ASP A 407 -23.64 -15.13 9.64
N ARG A 408 -24.72 -14.35 9.75
CA ARG A 408 -25.61 -14.00 8.62
C ARG A 408 -25.16 -12.76 7.86
N GLY A 409 -24.13 -12.06 8.32
CA GLY A 409 -23.62 -10.83 7.71
C GLY A 409 -24.36 -9.56 8.18
N GLN A 410 -25.14 -9.65 9.26
CA GLN A 410 -25.84 -8.50 9.83
C GLN A 410 -24.89 -7.76 10.79
N PRO A 411 -24.92 -6.42 10.81
CA PRO A 411 -24.03 -5.66 11.67
C PRO A 411 -24.38 -5.79 13.15
N LEU A 412 -23.38 -6.05 13.99
CA LEU A 412 -23.57 -6.30 15.42
C LEU A 412 -24.08 -5.07 16.18
N TYR A 413 -23.83 -3.86 15.70
CA TYR A 413 -24.39 -2.65 16.34
C TYR A 413 -25.93 -2.59 16.26
N LEU A 414 -26.56 -3.30 15.30
CA LEU A 414 -28.01 -3.49 15.23
C LEU A 414 -28.48 -4.77 15.95
N LYS A 415 -27.54 -5.66 16.30
CA LYS A 415 -27.75 -6.98 16.90
C LYS A 415 -26.76 -7.22 18.04
N PRO A 416 -26.82 -6.45 19.14
CA PRO A 416 -25.76 -6.42 20.16
C PRO A 416 -25.64 -7.72 20.97
N PHE A 417 -26.64 -8.60 20.93
CA PHE A 417 -26.61 -9.91 21.59
C PHE A 417 -26.06 -11.03 20.70
N ASP A 418 -25.87 -10.76 19.40
CA ASP A 418 -25.27 -11.72 18.48
C ASP A 418 -23.75 -11.70 18.66
N MET A 419 -23.12 -12.82 18.34
CA MET A 419 -21.67 -12.95 18.37
C MET A 419 -21.06 -12.58 17.02
N PRO A 420 -19.78 -12.15 16.99
CA PRO A 420 -18.97 -12.09 15.78
C PRO A 420 -18.99 -13.39 14.97
N VAL A 421 -18.66 -13.28 13.68
CA VAL A 421 -18.69 -14.42 12.75
C VAL A 421 -17.81 -15.56 13.24
N PHE A 422 -18.41 -16.73 13.39
CA PHE A 422 -17.73 -18.02 13.51
C PHE A 422 -17.85 -18.82 12.22
N ASN A 423 -19.05 -18.83 11.62
CA ASN A 423 -19.34 -19.51 10.36
C ASN A 423 -19.87 -18.48 9.35
N PRO A 424 -19.16 -18.21 8.25
CA PRO A 424 -19.57 -17.21 7.27
C PRO A 424 -20.73 -17.75 6.42
N ARG A 425 -21.93 -17.80 6.99
CA ARG A 425 -23.18 -18.21 6.34
C ARG A 425 -23.99 -16.99 5.92
N TYR A 426 -23.29 -15.94 5.47
CA TYR A 426 -23.86 -14.65 5.12
C TYR A 426 -25.05 -14.84 4.18
N SER A 427 -26.18 -14.20 4.47
CA SER A 427 -27.32 -14.24 3.57
C SER A 427 -26.99 -13.53 2.26
N ARG A 428 -27.59 -13.95 1.15
CA ARG A 428 -27.33 -13.31 -0.14
C ARG A 428 -27.77 -11.84 -0.16
N SER A 429 -28.82 -11.50 0.58
CA SER A 429 -29.23 -10.12 0.85
C SER A 429 -28.09 -9.29 1.48
N ASN A 430 -27.41 -9.82 2.49
CA ASN A 430 -26.35 -9.08 3.18
C ASN A 430 -25.08 -8.89 2.34
N LEU A 431 -24.86 -9.67 1.27
CA LEU A 431 -23.75 -9.40 0.35
C LEU A 431 -23.88 -8.03 -0.33
N MET A 432 -25.08 -7.45 -0.40
CA MET A 432 -25.25 -6.05 -0.82
C MET A 432 -24.55 -5.08 0.13
N THR A 433 -24.63 -5.31 1.45
CA THR A 433 -23.92 -4.51 2.46
C THR A 433 -22.40 -4.63 2.31
N PHE A 434 -21.90 -5.81 1.96
CA PHE A 434 -20.47 -6.03 1.76
C PHE A 434 -19.97 -5.30 0.50
N MET A 435 -20.76 -5.33 -0.58
CA MET A 435 -20.50 -4.55 -1.78
C MET A 435 -20.41 -3.05 -1.46
N LEU A 436 -21.42 -2.52 -0.75
CA LEU A 436 -21.47 -1.10 -0.38
C LEU A 436 -20.33 -0.73 0.58
N ALA A 437 -19.98 -1.60 1.53
CA ALA A 437 -18.87 -1.36 2.45
C ALA A 437 -17.54 -1.24 1.69
N GLU A 438 -17.29 -2.08 0.69
CA GLU A 438 -16.09 -1.97 -0.15
C GLU A 438 -16.10 -0.70 -1.01
N VAL A 439 -17.23 -0.38 -1.63
CA VAL A 439 -17.39 0.86 -2.42
C VAL A 439 -17.12 2.10 -1.55
N VAL A 440 -17.67 2.16 -0.35
CA VAL A 440 -17.45 3.26 0.60
C VAL A 440 -15.98 3.30 1.04
N THR A 441 -15.35 2.15 1.29
CA THR A 441 -13.93 2.10 1.67
C THR A 441 -13.04 2.64 0.55
N GLN A 442 -13.28 2.23 -0.69
CA GLN A 442 -12.58 2.74 -1.88
C GLN A 442 -12.80 4.26 -2.04
N ALA A 443 -14.04 4.74 -1.84
CA ALA A 443 -14.35 6.16 -1.87
C ALA A 443 -13.59 6.96 -0.79
N LEU A 444 -13.58 6.48 0.45
CA LEU A 444 -12.87 7.11 1.57
C LEU A 444 -11.35 7.16 1.34
N SER A 445 -10.78 6.12 0.74
CA SER A 445 -9.37 6.12 0.33
C SER A 445 -9.14 7.13 -0.81
N GLN A 446 -10.01 7.17 -1.82
CA GLN A 446 -9.87 8.08 -2.97
C GLN A 446 -9.92 9.56 -2.57
N ILE A 447 -10.91 9.98 -1.77
CA ILE A 447 -11.10 11.41 -1.41
C ILE A 447 -9.89 12.00 -0.67
N ASN A 448 -9.15 11.17 0.08
CA ASN A 448 -7.98 11.61 0.83
C ASN A 448 -6.65 11.23 0.17
N SER A 449 -6.68 10.53 -0.96
CA SER A 449 -5.46 10.17 -1.69
C SER A 449 -4.68 11.43 -2.09
N PRO A 450 -3.33 11.42 -1.95
CA PRO A 450 -2.50 12.56 -2.34
C PRO A 450 -2.73 13.00 -3.78
N ALA A 451 -2.86 12.04 -4.69
CA ALA A 451 -3.13 12.28 -6.10
C ALA A 451 -4.46 13.01 -6.31
N GLN A 452 -5.53 12.56 -5.66
CA GLN A 452 -6.85 13.18 -5.81
C GLN A 452 -6.86 14.61 -5.25
N ARG A 453 -6.32 14.82 -4.06
CA ARG A 453 -6.28 16.15 -3.43
C ARG A 453 -5.39 17.14 -4.17
N SER A 454 -4.31 16.66 -4.81
CA SER A 454 -3.51 17.49 -5.71
C SER A 454 -4.34 17.95 -6.91
N ARG A 455 -5.05 17.02 -7.58
CA ARG A 455 -5.88 17.33 -8.77
C ARG A 455 -7.05 18.26 -8.50
N GLN A 456 -7.71 18.14 -7.35
CA GLN A 456 -8.83 19.03 -6.97
C GLN A 456 -8.37 20.38 -6.40
N GLY A 457 -7.08 20.56 -6.15
CA GLY A 457 -6.55 21.69 -5.40
C GLY A 457 -6.77 21.55 -3.90
N HIS A 458 -6.19 22.47 -3.12
CA HIS A 458 -6.16 22.37 -1.65
C HIS A 458 -5.53 21.05 -1.16
N ALA A 459 -4.37 20.67 -1.71
CA ALA A 459 -3.68 19.40 -1.44
C ALA A 459 -3.38 19.12 0.05
N ARG A 460 -3.38 20.17 0.88
CA ARG A 460 -3.13 20.12 2.33
C ARG A 460 -4.40 20.12 3.19
N VAL A 461 -5.58 20.08 2.59
CA VAL A 461 -6.86 20.07 3.30
C VAL A 461 -7.45 18.65 3.30
N PRO A 462 -7.85 18.09 4.45
CA PRO A 462 -8.53 16.80 4.51
C PRO A 462 -9.89 16.81 3.81
N ARG A 463 -10.32 15.66 3.30
CA ARG A 463 -11.69 15.43 2.80
C ARG A 463 -12.45 14.54 3.76
N ARG A 464 -13.74 14.81 3.94
CA ARG A 464 -14.60 14.00 4.81
C ARG A 464 -15.91 13.66 4.12
N ALA A 465 -16.26 12.38 4.11
CA ALA A 465 -17.56 11.96 3.64
C ALA A 465 -18.68 12.59 4.49
N GLN A 466 -19.67 13.18 3.85
CA GLN A 466 -20.79 13.82 4.52
C GLN A 466 -21.82 12.76 4.95
N GLN A 467 -22.27 12.84 6.20
CA GLN A 467 -23.39 12.05 6.69
C GLN A 467 -24.66 12.88 6.56
N HIS A 468 -25.47 12.60 5.54
CA HIS A 468 -26.84 13.08 5.49
C HIS A 468 -27.68 12.19 6.39
N TYR A 469 -27.99 12.65 7.61
CA TYR A 469 -29.08 12.05 8.35
C TYR A 469 -30.36 12.38 7.59
N PRO A 470 -31.14 11.40 7.12
CA PRO A 470 -32.48 11.71 6.65
C PRO A 470 -33.22 12.30 7.85
N ASP A 471 -33.69 13.53 7.71
CA ASP A 471 -34.64 14.11 8.65
C ASP A 471 -35.78 13.10 8.83
N ARG A 472 -35.96 12.60 10.07
CA ARG A 472 -37.04 11.67 10.44
C ARG A 472 -38.45 12.26 10.23
N ALA A 473 -38.57 13.46 9.65
CA ALA A 473 -39.79 14.24 9.53
C ALA A 473 -40.66 13.94 8.29
N ALA A 474 -40.21 13.12 7.33
CA ALA A 474 -40.95 12.93 6.06
C ALA A 474 -41.78 11.64 5.93
N TRP A 475 -41.89 10.81 6.98
CA TRP A 475 -42.74 9.61 6.97
C TRP A 475 -43.87 9.71 8.02
N HIS A 476 -44.59 10.82 8.04
CA HIS A 476 -45.95 10.82 8.55
C HIS A 476 -46.90 10.52 7.38
N ALA A 477 -47.34 9.27 7.27
CA ALA A 477 -48.49 8.93 6.46
C ALA A 477 -49.73 9.65 7.04
N PRO A 478 -50.56 10.34 6.23
CA PRO A 478 -51.82 10.84 6.71
C PRO A 478 -52.82 9.69 6.90
N GLY A 479 -53.39 9.65 8.12
CA GLY A 479 -54.71 9.11 8.53
C GLY A 479 -55.20 7.82 7.91
#